data_AF-A0AAD7D7P1-F1
#
_entry.id   AF-A0AAD7D7P1-F1
#
_cell.length_a   1.000
_cell.length_b   1.000
_cell.length_c   1.000
_cell.angle_alpha   90.00
_cell.angle_beta   90.00
_cell.angle_gamma   90.00
#
_symmetry.space_group_name_H-M   'P 1'
#
loop_
_entity.id
_entity.type
_entity.pdbx_description
1 polymer ?
#
loop_
_entity_poly.entity_id
_entity_poly.type
_entity_poly.pdbx_seq_one_letter_code
_entity_poly.pdbx_strand_id
1 'polypeptide(L)'
;MHGVVQHYKQLVWDPDAHFKIWFSDPTKFRGVLQTCGAIVSGSQILQFLDRTRYPDSDMDIFLRVGGIPVMAQWLRHQGYALNSVSPDYLEDQVTKL
;
A
#
# COMPACT_ATOMS: atom_id res chain seq x y z
N MET A 1 29.67 -12.14 10.85
CA MET A 1 28.59 -12.69 10.00
C MET A 1 27.24 -11.97 10.14
N HIS A 2 26.82 -11.56 11.34
CA HIS A 2 25.52 -10.90 11.54
C HIS A 2 25.34 -9.60 10.72
N GLY A 3 26.36 -8.74 10.65
CA GLY A 3 26.28 -7.46 9.91
C GLY A 3 26.08 -7.61 8.39
N VAL A 4 26.70 -8.61 7.76
CA VAL A 4 26.56 -8.87 6.31
C VAL A 4 25.13 -9.30 5.96
N VAL A 5 24.53 -10.16 6.77
CA VAL A 5 23.14 -10.61 6.59
C VAL A 5 22.16 -9.44 6.77
N GLN A 6 22.37 -8.58 7.78
CA GLN A 6 21.50 -7.42 7.99
C GLN A 6 21.61 -6.41 6.86
N HIS A 7 22.83 -6.13 6.37
CA HIS A 7 23.05 -5.24 5.24
C HIS A 7 22.39 -5.79 3.96
N TYR A 8 22.56 -7.08 3.68
CA TYR A 8 21.91 -7.73 2.54
C TYR A 8 20.39 -7.64 2.61
N LYS A 9 19.78 -7.85 3.79
CA LYS A 9 18.34 -7.70 3.97
C LYS A 9 17.84 -6.31 3.61
N GLN A 10 18.55 -5.27 4.04
CA GLN A 10 18.18 -3.88 3.77
C GLN A 10 18.24 -3.54 2.28
N LEU A 11 19.19 -4.12 1.55
CA LEU A 11 19.32 -3.90 0.10
C LEU A 11 18.21 -4.62 -0.69
N VAL A 12 17.81 -5.79 -0.23
CA VAL A 12 16.94 -6.70 -0.99
C VAL A 12 15.46 -6.47 -0.68
N TRP A 13 15.14 -6.08 0.55
CA TRP A 13 13.78 -5.78 1.01
C TRP A 13 13.69 -4.34 1.48
N ASP A 14 13.94 -3.40 0.57
CA ASP A 14 13.77 -1.97 0.80
C ASP A 14 12.33 -1.53 0.45
N PRO A 15 11.49 -1.19 1.45
CA PRO A 15 10.13 -0.73 1.19
C PRO A 15 10.09 0.61 0.42
N ASP A 16 11.07 1.48 0.62
CA ASP A 16 11.09 2.78 -0.06
C ASP A 16 11.33 2.60 -1.56
N ALA A 17 12.26 1.72 -1.93
CA ALA A 17 12.45 1.32 -3.31
C ALA A 17 11.19 0.70 -3.92
N HIS A 18 10.49 -0.16 -3.16
CA HIS A 18 9.28 -0.82 -3.63
C HIS A 18 8.11 0.15 -3.86
N PHE A 19 7.92 1.13 -2.99
CA PHE A 19 6.82 2.11 -3.11
C PHE A 19 7.12 3.29 -4.04
N LYS A 20 8.37 3.46 -4.47
CA LYS A 20 8.79 4.57 -5.34
C LYS A 20 8.08 4.61 -6.70
N ILE A 21 7.58 3.48 -7.17
CA ILE A 21 6.80 3.42 -8.42
C ILE A 21 5.38 4.00 -8.27
N TRP A 22 4.87 4.06 -7.03
CA TRP A 22 3.52 4.50 -6.71
C TRP A 22 3.53 5.95 -6.21
N PHE A 23 4.51 6.30 -5.39
CA PHE A 23 4.56 7.59 -4.71
C PHE A 23 5.92 8.25 -4.86
N SER A 24 5.89 9.57 -5.05
CA SER A 24 7.10 10.40 -5.15
C SER A 24 7.94 10.38 -3.87
N ASP A 25 7.29 10.24 -2.72
CA ASP A 25 7.90 10.23 -1.38
C ASP A 25 7.43 8.99 -0.58
N PRO A 26 8.10 7.84 -0.74
CA PRO A 26 7.76 6.59 -0.04
C PRO A 26 7.80 6.69 1.48
N THR A 27 8.70 7.50 2.03
CA THR A 27 8.82 7.73 3.48
C THR A 27 7.57 8.40 4.02
N LYS A 28 7.08 9.45 3.34
CA LYS A 28 5.80 10.08 3.71
C LYS A 28 4.62 9.12 3.57
N PHE A 29 4.60 8.32 2.51
CA PHE A 29 3.55 7.29 2.34
C PHE A 29 3.50 6.33 3.54
N ARG A 30 4.65 5.84 4.02
CA ARG A 30 4.70 4.99 5.24
C ARG A 30 4.20 5.71 6.49
N GLY A 31 4.49 7.01 6.63
CA GLY A 31 3.93 7.84 7.69
C GLY A 31 2.39 7.97 7.61
N VAL A 32 1.84 8.08 6.40
CA VAL A 32 0.38 8.06 6.18
C VAL A 32 -0.21 6.70 6.54
N LEU A 33 0.43 5.59 6.15
CA LEU A 33 0.00 4.24 6.56
C LEU A 33 -0.06 4.12 8.08
N GLN A 34 0.98 4.55 8.79
CA GLN A 34 1.01 4.53 10.25
C GLN A 34 -0.11 5.38 10.86
N THR A 35 -0.30 6.60 10.36
CA THR A 35 -1.33 7.54 10.84
C THR A 35 -2.74 6.97 10.64
N CYS A 36 -2.98 6.29 9.52
CA CYS A 36 -4.27 5.70 9.20
C CYS A 36 -4.51 4.35 9.91
N GLY A 37 -3.47 3.75 10.52
CA GLY A 37 -3.49 2.35 10.94
C GLY A 37 -3.76 1.42 9.75
N ALA A 38 -3.08 1.67 8.64
CA ALA A 38 -3.25 1.00 7.37
C ALA A 38 -2.05 0.10 7.04
N ILE A 39 -2.31 -0.94 6.24
CA ILE A 39 -1.31 -1.89 5.75
C ILE A 39 -1.47 -2.08 4.25
N VAL A 40 -0.35 -2.23 3.55
CA VAL A 40 -0.34 -2.68 2.14
C VAL A 40 -0.59 -4.19 2.12
N SER A 41 -1.34 -4.65 1.13
CA SER A 41 -1.74 -6.04 0.97
C SER A 41 -1.65 -6.48 -0.49
N GLY A 42 -2.19 -7.67 -0.76
CA GLY A 42 -2.39 -8.18 -2.10
C GLY A 42 -1.10 -8.57 -2.79
N SER A 43 -1.10 -8.44 -4.10
CA SER A 43 0.01 -8.77 -4.99
C SER A 43 1.29 -7.99 -4.65
N GLN A 44 1.20 -6.79 -4.07
CA GLN A 44 2.37 -5.99 -3.71
C GLN A 44 3.23 -6.66 -2.63
N ILE A 45 2.61 -7.32 -1.64
CA ILE A 45 3.35 -8.03 -0.58
C ILE A 45 4.05 -9.26 -1.16
N LEU A 46 3.40 -9.99 -2.06
CA LEU A 46 4.01 -11.14 -2.74
C LEU A 46 5.20 -10.69 -3.60
N GLN A 47 5.03 -9.64 -4.39
CA GLN A 47 6.10 -9.07 -5.21
C GLN A 47 7.28 -8.58 -4.36
N PHE A 48 7.02 -7.97 -3.20
CA PHE A 48 8.06 -7.53 -2.28
C PHE A 48 8.85 -8.71 -1.70
N LEU A 49 8.16 -9.77 -1.26
CA LEU A 49 8.79 -10.93 -0.64
C LEU A 49 9.53 -11.79 -1.66
N ASP A 50 8.90 -12.04 -2.81
CA ASP A 50 9.43 -12.88 -3.91
C ASP A 50 10.49 -12.13 -4.74
N ARG A 51 10.44 -10.79 -4.73
CA ARG A 51 11.32 -9.88 -5.51
C ARG A 51 11.09 -10.02 -7.01
N THR A 52 9.87 -10.38 -7.39
CA THR A 52 9.42 -10.46 -8.78
C THR A 52 8.46 -9.31 -9.03
N ARG A 53 8.56 -8.67 -10.20
CA ARG A 53 7.62 -7.63 -10.62
C ARG A 53 6.51 -8.26 -11.45
N TYR A 54 5.27 -8.02 -11.07
CA TYR A 54 4.10 -8.42 -11.84
C TYR A 54 3.66 -7.22 -12.69
N PRO A 55 3.73 -7.31 -14.03
CA PRO A 55 3.22 -6.26 -14.90
C PRO A 55 1.74 -5.99 -14.60
N ASP A 56 1.32 -4.73 -14.68
CA ASP A 56 -0.08 -4.29 -14.52
C ASP A 56 -0.73 -4.58 -13.16
N SER A 57 0.06 -4.98 -12.15
CA SER A 57 -0.43 -5.11 -10.78
C SER A 57 -0.86 -3.76 -10.21
N ASP A 58 -1.98 -3.76 -9.48
CA ASP A 58 -2.45 -2.67 -8.65
C ASP A 58 -1.83 -2.73 -7.23
N MET A 59 -2.22 -1.76 -6.38
CA MET A 59 -1.85 -1.70 -4.97
C MET A 59 -3.09 -1.72 -4.09
N ASP A 60 -3.18 -2.75 -3.26
CA ASP A 60 -4.22 -2.87 -2.24
C ASP A 60 -3.76 -2.30 -0.89
N ILE A 61 -4.63 -1.51 -0.26
CA ILE A 61 -4.39 -0.94 1.07
C ILE A 61 -5.60 -1.21 1.97
N PHE A 62 -5.40 -1.99 3.02
CA PHE A 62 -6.38 -2.10 4.10
C PHE A 62 -6.16 -0.96 5.10
N LEU A 63 -7.22 -0.24 5.44
CA LEU A 63 -7.17 0.85 6.41
C LEU A 63 -8.35 0.81 7.35
N ARG A 64 -8.19 1.39 8.54
CA ARG A 64 -9.33 1.62 9.45
C ARG A 64 -10.23 2.72 8.90
N VAL A 65 -11.53 2.61 9.14
CA VAL A 65 -12.55 3.59 8.67
C VAL A 65 -12.18 5.02 9.06
N GLY A 66 -11.67 5.24 10.28
CA GLY A 66 -11.22 6.57 10.74
C GLY A 66 -10.03 7.15 9.97
N GLY A 67 -9.25 6.33 9.27
CA GLY A 67 -8.12 6.76 8.43
C GLY A 67 -8.52 7.18 7.02
N ILE A 68 -9.77 6.92 6.60
CA ILE A 68 -10.24 7.21 5.22
C ILE A 68 -10.02 8.68 4.83
N PRO A 69 -10.37 9.70 5.65
CA PRO A 69 -10.20 11.09 5.23
C PRO A 69 -8.74 11.46 4.95
N VAL A 70 -7.81 10.99 5.79
CA VAL A 70 -6.38 11.25 5.66
C VAL A 70 -5.80 10.54 4.43
N MET A 71 -6.13 9.27 4.24
CA MET A 71 -5.68 8.49 3.08
C MET A 71 -6.24 9.06 1.77
N ALA A 72 -7.54 9.37 1.72
CA ALA A 72 -8.18 9.95 0.54
C ALA A 72 -7.58 11.32 0.18
N GLN A 73 -7.30 12.16 1.19
CA GLN A 73 -6.59 13.41 0.98
C GLN A 73 -5.19 13.17 0.42
N TRP A 74 -4.41 12.25 1.01
CA TRP A 74 -3.08 11.90 0.53
C TRP A 74 -3.09 11.45 -0.94
N LEU A 75 -3.95 10.49 -1.29
CA LEU A 75 -4.07 9.96 -2.65
C LEU A 75 -4.40 11.06 -3.66
N ARG A 76 -5.32 11.98 -3.33
CA ARG A 76 -5.62 13.15 -4.18
C ARG A 76 -4.41 14.06 -4.38
N HIS A 77 -3.61 14.30 -3.34
CA HIS A 77 -2.37 15.09 -3.46
C HIS A 77 -1.30 14.40 -4.33
N GLN A 78 -1.31 13.07 -4.40
CA GLN A 78 -0.46 12.29 -5.29
C GLN A 78 -1.01 12.20 -6.73
N GLY A 79 -2.17 12.81 -7.01
CA GLY A 79 -2.78 12.85 -8.35
C GLY A 79 -3.74 11.69 -8.65
N TYR A 80 -4.05 10.84 -7.67
CA TYR A 80 -5.03 9.76 -7.85
C TYR A 80 -6.46 10.33 -7.81
N ALA A 81 -7.29 9.84 -8.73
CA ALA A 81 -8.71 10.13 -8.79
C ALA A 81 -9.53 8.95 -8.30
N LEU A 82 -10.73 9.22 -7.79
CA LEU A 82 -11.69 8.17 -7.48
C LEU A 82 -12.24 7.62 -8.81
N ASN A 83 -11.94 6.37 -9.11
CA ASN A 83 -12.64 5.64 -10.16
C ASN A 83 -13.94 5.05 -9.58
N SER A 84 -14.91 4.78 -10.45
CA SER A 84 -16.24 4.27 -10.12
C SER A 84 -16.21 3.20 -9.03
N VAL A 85 -17.08 3.34 -8.02
CA VAL A 85 -17.24 2.36 -6.94
C VAL A 85 -17.58 1.01 -7.56
N SER A 86 -16.77 -0.02 -7.30
CA SER A 86 -17.12 -1.37 -7.75
C SER A 86 -18.44 -1.80 -7.08
N PRO A 87 -19.45 -2.27 -7.84
CA PRO A 87 -20.73 -2.73 -7.31
C PRO A 87 -20.59 -3.82 -6.24
N ASP A 88 -19.52 -4.61 -6.31
CA ASP A 88 -19.28 -5.78 -5.46
C ASP A 88 -19.13 -5.43 -3.97
N TYR A 89 -18.77 -4.18 -3.64
CA TYR A 89 -18.62 -3.74 -2.24
C TYR A 89 -19.94 -3.29 -1.58
N LEU A 90 -21.02 -3.15 -2.34
CA LEU A 90 -22.32 -2.71 -1.81
C LEU A 90 -23.22 -3.88 -1.37
N GLU A 91 -23.02 -5.08 -1.91
CA GLU A 91 -23.86 -6.25 -1.57
C GLU A 91 -23.50 -6.83 -0.18
N ASP A 92 -22.23 -6.79 0.21
CA ASP A 92 -21.74 -7.36 1.48
C ASP A 92 -22.17 -6.59 2.74
N GLN A 93 -22.67 -5.34 2.61
CA GLN A 93 -23.19 -4.56 3.74
C GLN A 93 -24.69 -4.71 3.95
N VAL A 94 -25.44 -5.25 2.98
CA VAL A 94 -26.90 -5.36 3.08
C VAL A 94 -27.34 -6.70 3.71
N THR A 95 -26.49 -7.73 3.69
CA THR A 95 -26.84 -9.07 4.23
C THR A 95 -26.56 -9.24 5.73
N LYS A 96 -26.19 -8.17 6.46
CA LYS A 96 -25.93 -8.22 7.92
C LYS A 96 -26.80 -7.27 8.76
N LEU A 97 -27.98 -6.91 8.27
CA LEU A 97 -29.03 -6.26 9.07
C LEU A 97 -30.23 -7.19 9.28
#